data_AF-R0MJW9-F1
#
_entry.id   AF-R0MJW9-F1
#
_cell.length_a   1.000
_cell.length_b   1.000
_cell.length_c   1.000
_cell.angle_alpha   90.00
_cell.angle_beta   90.00
_cell.angle_gamma   90.00
#
_symmetry.space_group_name_H-M   'P 1'
#
loop_
_entity.id
_entity.type
_entity.pdbx_description
1 polymer ?
#
loop_
_entity_poly.entity_id
_entity_poly.type
_entity_poly.pdbx_seq_one_letter_code
_entity_poly.pdbx_strand_id
1 'polypeptide(L)' 'MKFSMSEISKHNSDSDCWIVIQNKVYDLTNYLDKHPGGKRILLKFAGTDCTELFFRIH' A
#
# COMPACT_ATOMS: atom_id res chain seq x y z
N MET A 1 9.42 -1.05 12.72
CA MET A 1 8.42 -0.28 11.95
C MET A 1 8.05 0.97 12.75
N LYS A 2 7.94 2.15 12.12
CA LYS A 2 7.74 3.44 12.82
C LYS A 2 6.26 3.79 13.08
N PHE A 3 5.34 3.13 12.40
CA PHE A 3 3.89 3.32 12.51
C PHE A 3 3.23 2.04 12.98
N SER A 4 2.09 2.15 13.68
CA SER A 4 1.26 1.00 14.05
C SER A 4 0.35 0.60 12.88
N MET A 5 -0.10 -0.65 12.84
CA MET A 5 -1.07 -1.07 11.83
C MET A 5 -2.40 -0.32 11.94
N SER A 6 -2.80 0.09 13.15
CA SER A 6 -4.00 0.92 13.35
C SER A 6 -3.86 2.33 12.77
N GLU A 7 -2.63 2.86 12.70
CA GLU A 7 -2.38 4.13 12.02
C GLU A 7 -2.41 3.92 10.51
N ILE A 8 -1.66 2.92 10.04
CA ILE A 8 -1.55 2.59 8.61
C ILE A 8 -2.93 2.31 7.99
N SER A 9 -3.84 1.64 8.71
CA SER A 9 -5.19 1.33 8.21
C SER A 9 -6.05 2.56 7.89
N LYS A 10 -5.67 3.75 8.35
CA LYS A 10 -6.36 5.02 8.04
C LYS A 10 -6.01 5.55 6.64
N HIS A 11 -4.84 5.18 6.13
CA HIS A 11 -4.31 5.61 4.82
C HIS A 11 -4.77 4.65 3.72
N ASN A 12 -6.08 4.63 3.47
CA ASN A 12 -6.76 3.62 2.65
C ASN A 12 -7.57 4.17 1.46
N SER A 13 -7.26 5.39 0.99
CA SER A 13 -7.99 6.08 -0.08
C SER A 13 -7.09 6.45 -1.27
N ASP A 14 -7.68 6.93 -2.36
CA ASP A 14 -6.93 7.39 -3.54
C ASP A 14 -6.14 8.68 -3.33
N SER A 15 -6.59 9.51 -2.40
CA SER A 15 -5.88 10.72 -1.97
C SER A 15 -4.92 10.49 -0.80
N ASP A 16 -4.92 9.29 -0.21
CA ASP A 16 -4.08 8.91 0.92
C ASP A 16 -3.94 7.37 0.98
N CYS A 17 -2.92 6.83 0.31
CA CYS A 17 -2.75 5.39 0.10
C CYS A 17 -1.40 4.91 0.63
N TRP A 18 -1.38 4.21 1.76
CA TRP A 18 -0.16 3.58 2.27
C TRP A 18 -0.27 2.05 2.20
N ILE A 19 0.87 1.38 2.05
CA ILE A 19 0.97 -0.08 2.20
C ILE A 19 2.20 -0.45 3.02
N VAL A 20 2.22 -1.69 3.52
CA VAL A 20 3.42 -2.28 4.13
C VAL A 20 4.02 -3.34 3.20
N ILE A 21 5.34 -3.28 3.00
CA ILE A 21 6.13 -4.36 2.38
C ILE A 21 7.36 -4.59 3.26
N GLN A 22 7.53 -5.81 3.77
CA GLN A 22 8.65 -6.21 4.63
C GLN A 22 8.86 -5.23 5.82
N ASN A 23 7.79 -4.97 6.59
CA ASN A 23 7.81 -4.07 7.75
C ASN A 23 8.23 -2.61 7.45
N LYS A 24 8.25 -2.23 6.17
CA LYS A 24 8.44 -0.85 5.71
C LYS A 24 7.12 -0.31 5.18
N VAL A 25 6.81 0.92 5.56
CA VAL A 25 5.63 1.64 5.12
C VAL A 25 5.98 2.43 3.86
N TYR A 26 5.14 2.34 2.84
CA TYR A 26 5.28 3.08 1.58
C TYR A 26 4.03 3.92 1.36
N ASP A 27 4.23 5.21 1.15
CA ASP A 27 3.18 6.10 0.65
C ASP A 27 3.17 6.00 -0.89
N LEU A 28 2.07 5.48 -1.42
CA LEU A 28 1.85 5.25 -2.84
C LEU A 28 0.91 6.28 -3.47
N THR A 29 0.48 7.31 -2.74
CA THR A 29 -0.52 8.28 -3.20
C THR A 29 -0.16 8.86 -4.57
N ASN A 30 1.10 9.28 -4.75
CA ASN A 30 1.60 9.86 -6.02
C ASN A 30 2.07 8.82 -7.06
N TYR A 31 1.94 7.53 -6.74
CA TYR A 31 2.34 6.41 -7.58
C TYR A 31 1.15 5.63 -8.15
N LEU A 32 -0.06 5.83 -7.63
CA LEU A 32 -1.27 5.09 -8.02
C LEU A 32 -1.44 4.96 -9.54
N ASP A 33 -1.42 6.07 -10.27
CA ASP A 33 -1.61 6.07 -11.73
C ASP A 33 -0.38 5.58 -12.53
N LYS A 34 0.77 5.42 -11.86
CA LYS A 34 2.03 4.93 -12.47
C LYS A 34 2.21 3.42 -12.30
N HIS A 35 1.39 2.78 -11.46
CA HIS A 35 1.51 1.37 -11.17
C HIS A 35 1.15 0.50 -12.40
N PRO A 36 2.07 -0.33 -12.94
CA PRO A 36 1.81 -1.15 -14.12
C PRO A 36 0.65 -2.14 -13.94
N GLY A 37 0.43 -2.65 -12.73
CA GLY A 37 -0.72 -3.51 -12.38
C GLY A 37 -2.05 -2.74 -12.23
N GLY A 38 -2.04 -1.44 -12.49
CA GLY A 38 -3.18 -0.53 -12.35
C GLY A 38 -3.44 -0.08 -10.91
N LYS A 39 -4.06 1.09 -10.74
CA LYS A 39 -4.33 1.64 -9.39
C LYS A 39 -5.34 0.86 -8.57
N ARG A 40 -6.29 0.17 -9.22
CA ARG A 40 -7.37 -0.55 -8.55
C ARG A 40 -6.87 -1.61 -7.58
N ILE A 41 -5.75 -2.29 -7.91
CA ILE A 41 -5.20 -3.31 -7.02
C ILE A 41 -4.52 -2.68 -5.80
N LEU A 42 -3.85 -1.54 -5.96
CA LEU A 42 -3.27 -0.81 -4.82
C LEU A 42 -4.35 -0.32 -3.87
N LEU A 43 -5.42 0.29 -4.39
CA LEU A 43 -6.54 0.77 -3.56
C LEU A 43 -7.28 -0.35 -2.82
N LYS A 44 -7.36 -1.55 -3.41
CA LYS A 44 -7.95 -2.71 -2.74
C LYS A 44 -7.18 -3.12 -1.47
N PHE A 45 -5.88 -2.87 -1.43
CA PHE A 45 -5.00 -3.24 -0.32
C PHE A 45 -4.41 -2.03 0.42
N ALA A 46 -4.93 -0.84 0.16
CA ALA A 46 -4.51 0.37 0.87
C ALA A 46 -4.78 0.24 2.37
N GLY A 47 -3.82 0.69 3.18
CA GLY A 47 -3.81 0.54 4.63
C GLY A 47 -3.48 -0.87 5.15
N THR A 48 -2.91 -1.76 4.32
CA THR A 48 -2.64 -3.16 4.71
C THR A 48 -1.20 -3.62 4.44
N ASP A 49 -0.82 -4.78 4.96
CA ASP A 49 0.44 -5.45 4.63
C ASP A 49 0.30 -6.26 3.35
N CYS A 50 1.06 -5.86 2.33
CA CYS A 50 1.06 -6.45 1.00
C CYS A 50 2.28 -7.35 0.74
N THR A 51 3.08 -7.67 1.76
CA THR A 51 4.37 -8.36 1.60
C THR A 51 4.22 -9.67 0.81
N GLU A 52 3.31 -10.55 1.20
CA GLU A 52 3.11 -11.82 0.49
C GLU A 52 2.62 -11.62 -0.94
N LEU A 53 1.67 -10.71 -1.15
CA LEU A 53 1.12 -10.43 -2.47
C LEU A 53 2.19 -9.87 -3.40
N PHE A 54 3.03 -8.98 -2.89
CA PHE A 54 4.12 -8.38 -3.64
C PHE A 54 5.07 -9.46 -4.18
N PHE A 55 5.56 -10.37 -3.32
CA PHE A 55 6.49 -11.45 -3.69
C PHE A 55 5.90 -12.55 -4.58
N ARG A 56 4.57 -12.67 -4.64
CA ARG A 56 3.92 -13.61 -5.56
C ARG A 56 3.83 -13.08 -6.99
N ILE A 57 3.94 -11.76 -7.17
CA ILE A 57 3.67 -11.08 -8.45
C ILE A 57 4.93 -10.44 -9.03
N HIS A 58 5.85 -9.96 -8.17
CA HIS A 58 7.06 -9.24 -8.53
C HIS A 58 8.29 -10.05 -8.14
#